data_AF-A0A951YIN4-F1
#
_entry.id   AF-A0A951YIN4-F1
#
_cell.length_a   1.000
_cell.length_b   1.000
_cell.length_c   1.000
_cell.angle_alpha   90.00
_cell.angle_beta   90.00
_cell.angle_gamma   90.00
#
_symmetry.space_group_name_H-M   'P 1'
#
loop_
_entity.id
_entity.type
_entity.pdbx_description
1 polymer ?
#
loop_
_entity_poly.entity_id
_entity_poly.type
_entity_poly.pdbx_seq_one_letter_code
_entity_poly.pdbx_strand_id
1 'polypeptide(L)'
;MFGARRSGRALSRSPLLMLLAALALVAAAAFAQEAKELPKGIGPIQELVLPDTIDDALAAEGEATFVAFCSACHKFGERYVGPDMAGVTVRRSPEWIMNMILNTNEMIFQDETAYELLAEYMTPMAQLPLTEEQVRGILEYFRQVDRDLGL
;
A
#
# COMPACT_ATOMS: atom_id res chain seq x y z
N MET A 1 48.37 -27.18 -61.81
CA MET A 1 47.91 -27.66 -60.48
C MET A 1 47.39 -26.47 -59.70
N PHE A 2 46.15 -26.58 -59.24
CA PHE A 2 45.31 -25.49 -58.74
C PHE A 2 45.78 -24.95 -57.38
N GLY A 3 45.99 -23.63 -57.27
CA GLY A 3 46.17 -22.94 -56.00
C GLY A 3 44.82 -22.51 -55.42
N ALA A 4 44.42 -23.11 -54.30
CA ALA A 4 43.23 -22.73 -53.56
C ALA A 4 43.52 -21.53 -52.65
N ARG A 5 43.10 -20.32 -53.05
CA ARG A 5 43.02 -19.16 -52.16
C ARG A 5 41.79 -19.29 -51.26
N ARG A 6 42.00 -19.61 -49.98
CA ARG A 6 40.96 -19.48 -48.95
C ARG A 6 40.81 -17.99 -48.59
N SER A 7 39.72 -17.39 -49.06
CA SER A 7 39.27 -16.07 -48.62
C SER A 7 38.65 -16.20 -47.22
N GLY A 8 39.37 -15.73 -46.21
CA GLY A 8 38.81 -15.53 -44.87
C GLY A 8 37.87 -14.34 -44.87
N ARG A 9 36.55 -14.59 -44.83
CA ARG A 9 35.56 -13.55 -44.53
C ARG A 9 35.73 -13.17 -43.06
N ALA A 10 36.38 -12.05 -42.80
CA ALA A 10 36.30 -11.38 -41.52
C ALA A 10 34.81 -11.06 -41.25
N LEU A 11 34.27 -11.59 -40.16
CA LEU A 11 32.96 -11.17 -39.65
C LEU A 11 33.09 -9.70 -39.22
N SER A 12 32.74 -8.79 -40.13
CA SER A 12 32.47 -7.40 -39.80
C SER A 12 31.28 -7.38 -38.83
N ARG A 13 31.57 -7.12 -37.55
CA ARG A 13 30.55 -6.85 -36.54
C ARG A 13 29.88 -5.54 -36.89
N SER A 14 28.81 -5.63 -37.67
CA SER A 14 28.06 -4.48 -38.16
C SER A 14 27.55 -3.66 -36.97
N PRO A 15 27.87 -2.35 -36.87
CA PRO A 15 27.50 -1.51 -35.72
C PRO A 15 25.98 -1.44 -35.52
N LEU A 16 25.21 -1.74 -36.57
CA LEU A 16 23.75 -1.83 -36.56
C LEU A 16 23.21 -2.97 -35.68
N LEU A 17 23.92 -4.11 -35.57
CA LEU A 17 23.52 -5.20 -34.67
C LEU A 17 23.78 -4.88 -33.19
N MET A 18 24.79 -4.05 -32.88
CA MET A 18 25.04 -3.61 -31.51
C MET A 18 24.02 -2.55 -31.05
N LEU A 19 23.59 -1.65 -31.95
CA LEU A 19 22.54 -0.68 -31.65
C LEU A 19 21.17 -1.33 -31.40
N LEU A 20 20.80 -2.35 -32.18
CA LEU A 20 19.55 -3.08 -31.99
C LEU A 20 19.50 -3.85 -30.67
N ALA A 21 20.61 -4.42 -30.22
CA ALA A 21 20.71 -5.08 -28.92
C ALA A 21 20.62 -4.07 -27.75
N ALA A 22 21.25 -2.89 -27.87
CA ALA A 22 21.18 -1.85 -26.85
C ALA A 22 19.77 -1.25 -26.70
N LEU A 23 19.03 -1.10 -27.80
CA LEU A 23 17.65 -0.57 -27.76
C LEU A 23 16.66 -1.54 -27.10
N ALA A 24 16.86 -2.86 -27.27
CA ALA A 24 16.02 -3.89 -26.63
C ALA A 24 16.26 -4.01 -25.11
N LEU A 25 17.50 -3.77 -24.65
CA LEU A 25 17.86 -3.76 -23.23
C LEU A 25 17.25 -2.58 -22.46
N VAL A 26 17.18 -1.39 -23.08
CA VAL A 26 16.57 -0.21 -22.47
C VAL A 26 15.05 -0.34 -22.36
N ALA A 27 14.39 -0.97 -23.35
CA ALA A 27 12.95 -1.22 -23.30
C ALA A 27 12.57 -2.18 -22.16
N ALA A 28 13.34 -3.25 -21.92
CA ALA A 28 13.03 -4.23 -20.87
C ALA A 28 13.18 -3.67 -19.44
N ALA A 29 14.10 -2.73 -19.22
CA ALA A 29 14.29 -2.09 -17.91
C ALA A 29 13.15 -1.12 -17.53
N ALA A 30 12.41 -0.59 -18.52
CA ALA A 30 11.26 0.28 -18.27
C ALA A 30 9.96 -0.47 -17.90
N PHE A 31 9.95 -1.81 -18.01
CA PHE A 31 8.79 -2.65 -17.69
C PHE A 31 9.01 -3.57 -16.47
N ALA A 32 10.16 -3.46 -15.80
CA ALA A 32 10.44 -4.23 -14.59
C ALA A 32 9.92 -3.49 -13.34
N GLN A 33 8.68 -3.80 -12.99
CA GLN A 33 8.12 -3.85 -11.63
C GLN A 33 8.36 -2.64 -10.72
N GLU A 34 7.58 -1.58 -10.91
CA GLU A 34 7.23 -0.70 -9.81
C GLU A 34 5.95 -1.29 -9.18
N ALA A 35 6.10 -2.10 -8.14
CA ALA A 35 4.95 -2.45 -7.31
C ALA A 35 4.43 -1.12 -6.76
N LYS A 36 3.27 -0.67 -7.26
CA LYS A 36 2.68 0.61 -6.90
C LYS A 36 2.52 0.66 -5.37
N GLU A 37 3.44 1.34 -4.71
CA GLU A 37 3.39 1.58 -3.27
C GLU A 37 2.05 2.27 -2.98
N LEU A 38 1.27 1.73 -2.03
CA LEU A 38 -0.03 2.31 -1.71
C LEU A 38 0.19 3.71 -1.12
N PRO A 39 -0.64 4.71 -1.47
CA PRO A 39 -0.52 6.06 -0.91
C PRO A 39 -0.51 6.03 0.61
N LYS A 40 0.30 6.88 1.24
CA LYS A 40 0.44 6.99 2.70
C LYS A 40 -0.52 7.99 3.34
N GLY A 41 -1.26 8.74 2.53
CA GLY A 41 -2.16 9.80 2.97
C GLY A 41 -1.39 11.06 3.40
N ILE A 42 -2.06 11.89 4.18
CA ILE A 42 -1.59 13.19 4.67
C ILE A 42 -1.55 13.15 6.19
N GLY A 43 -0.37 13.15 6.78
CA GLY A 43 -0.25 13.14 8.24
C GLY A 43 1.17 12.89 8.74
N PRO A 44 1.33 12.65 10.06
CA PRO A 44 2.63 12.50 10.69
C PRO A 44 3.33 11.16 10.38
N ILE A 45 2.60 10.13 9.96
CA ILE A 45 3.15 8.78 9.74
C ILE A 45 3.62 8.67 8.29
N GLN A 46 4.93 8.78 8.09
CA GLN A 46 5.55 8.76 6.75
C GLN A 46 6.24 7.43 6.42
N GLU A 47 6.57 6.66 7.44
CA GLU A 47 7.22 5.35 7.32
C GLU A 47 6.87 4.52 8.55
N LEU A 48 6.44 3.28 8.34
CA LEU A 48 6.17 2.35 9.41
C LEU A 48 6.72 0.96 9.06
N VAL A 49 7.59 0.43 9.93
CA VAL A 49 8.05 -0.94 9.83
C VAL A 49 7.17 -1.83 10.71
N LEU A 50 6.46 -2.76 10.09
CA LEU A 50 5.63 -3.74 10.79
C LEU A 50 6.36 -5.09 10.88
N PRO A 51 6.39 -5.74 12.06
CA PRO A 51 6.84 -7.13 12.16
C PRO A 51 5.91 -8.05 11.39
N ASP A 52 6.43 -9.15 10.83
CA ASP A 52 5.60 -10.15 10.12
C ASP A 52 4.57 -10.82 11.04
N THR A 53 4.90 -10.94 12.33
CA THR A 53 4.02 -11.51 13.35
C THR A 53 3.10 -10.47 13.96
N ILE A 54 1.92 -10.91 14.39
CA ILE A 54 1.01 -10.11 15.20
C ILE A 54 1.49 -10.10 16.65
N ASP A 55 1.51 -8.91 17.25
CA ASP A 55 1.60 -8.75 18.70
C ASP A 55 0.19 -8.83 19.31
N ASP A 56 -0.13 -9.97 19.93
CA ASP A 56 -1.47 -10.22 20.47
C ASP A 56 -1.84 -9.27 21.63
N ALA A 57 -0.87 -8.77 22.40
CA ALA A 57 -1.15 -7.84 23.49
C ALA A 57 -1.52 -6.46 22.94
N LEU A 58 -0.75 -5.98 21.96
CA LEU A 58 -1.03 -4.73 21.26
C LEU A 58 -2.35 -4.79 20.47
N ALA A 59 -2.65 -5.94 19.85
CA ALA A 59 -3.92 -6.16 19.18
C ALA A 59 -5.11 -6.11 20.16
N ALA A 60 -4.97 -6.69 21.35
CA ALA A 60 -6.02 -6.63 22.38
C ALA A 60 -6.27 -5.19 22.89
N GLU A 61 -5.21 -4.40 23.07
CA GLU A 61 -5.34 -2.95 23.39
C GLU A 61 -6.00 -2.17 22.24
N GLY A 62 -5.65 -2.54 21.00
CA GLY A 62 -6.27 -2.03 19.79
C GLY A 62 -7.76 -2.34 19.68
N GLU A 63 -8.17 -3.57 20.00
CA GLU A 63 -9.56 -3.99 20.04
C GLU A 63 -10.35 -3.16 21.04
N ALA A 64 -9.84 -3.02 22.27
CA ALA A 64 -10.49 -2.21 23.30
C ALA A 64 -10.67 -0.75 22.86
N THR A 65 -9.66 -0.18 22.19
CA THR A 65 -9.72 1.17 21.64
C THR A 65 -10.72 1.26 20.48
N PHE A 66 -10.72 0.29 19.56
CA PHE A 66 -11.68 0.22 18.46
C PHE A 66 -13.12 0.14 18.98
N VAL A 67 -13.37 -0.69 19.99
CA VAL A 67 -14.70 -0.79 20.62
C VAL A 67 -15.15 0.56 21.18
N ALA A 68 -14.26 1.27 21.88
CA ALA A 68 -14.56 2.55 22.50
C ALA A 68 -14.79 3.71 21.50
N PHE A 69 -14.03 3.74 20.39
CA PHE A 69 -13.99 4.93 19.51
C PHE A 69 -14.48 4.70 18.07
N CYS A 70 -14.49 3.47 17.58
CA CYS A 70 -14.72 3.18 16.16
C CYS A 70 -15.98 2.33 15.91
N SER A 71 -16.30 1.41 16.83
CA SER A 71 -17.35 0.39 16.64
C SER A 71 -18.78 0.94 16.52
N ALA A 72 -18.98 2.20 16.94
CA ALA A 72 -20.23 2.94 16.76
C ALA A 72 -20.52 3.23 15.28
N CYS A 73 -19.49 3.29 14.44
CA CYS A 73 -19.63 3.62 13.02
C CYS A 73 -19.14 2.52 12.08
N HIS A 74 -18.15 1.72 12.49
CA HIS A 74 -17.49 0.72 11.66
C HIS A 74 -17.76 -0.71 12.13
N LYS A 75 -17.82 -1.62 11.16
CA LYS A 75 -17.98 -3.07 11.33
C LYS A 75 -16.98 -3.82 10.45
N PHE A 76 -16.84 -5.12 10.69
CA PHE A 76 -16.07 -6.03 9.84
C PHE A 76 -17.06 -6.94 9.10
N GLY A 77 -17.00 -6.94 7.77
CA GLY A 77 -17.84 -7.74 6.86
C GLY A 77 -19.13 -7.06 6.41
N GLU A 78 -19.41 -5.82 6.83
CA GLU A 78 -20.59 -5.09 6.38
C GLU A 78 -20.39 -3.57 6.35
N ARG A 79 -21.11 -2.91 5.43
CA ARG A 79 -21.31 -1.46 5.44
C ARG A 79 -22.24 -1.06 6.58
N TYR A 80 -21.89 -0.01 7.32
CA TYR A 80 -22.74 0.55 8.38
C TYR A 80 -22.87 2.08 8.25
N VAL A 81 -22.48 2.85 9.27
CA VAL A 81 -22.37 4.32 9.16
C VAL A 81 -21.11 4.71 8.40
N GLY A 82 -20.01 4.02 8.67
CA GLY A 82 -18.75 4.09 7.92
C GLY A 82 -18.51 2.84 7.06
N PRO A 83 -17.41 2.83 6.29
CA PRO A 83 -17.01 1.70 5.47
C PRO A 83 -16.71 0.43 6.28
N ASP A 84 -16.84 -0.70 5.59
CA ASP A 84 -16.41 -2.01 6.07
C ASP A 84 -14.88 -2.01 6.30
N MET A 85 -14.48 -2.48 7.48
CA MET A 85 -13.09 -2.57 7.91
C MET A 85 -12.42 -3.91 7.57
N ALA A 86 -13.18 -4.96 7.21
CA ALA A 86 -12.59 -6.22 6.81
C ALA A 86 -11.74 -6.04 5.55
N GLY A 87 -10.48 -6.46 5.58
CA GLY A 87 -9.49 -6.33 4.50
C GLY A 87 -8.90 -4.92 4.37
N VAL A 88 -9.07 -4.03 5.36
CA VAL A 88 -8.55 -2.65 5.25
C VAL A 88 -7.03 -2.63 5.10
N THR A 89 -6.31 -3.55 5.73
CA THR A 89 -4.83 -3.62 5.66
C THR A 89 -4.33 -4.15 4.32
N VAL A 90 -5.22 -4.77 3.53
CA VAL A 90 -4.96 -5.17 2.14
C VAL A 90 -5.24 -4.01 1.18
N ARG A 91 -6.27 -3.20 1.49
CA ARG A 91 -6.71 -2.09 0.63
C ARG A 91 -5.91 -0.80 0.81
N ARG A 92 -5.26 -0.60 1.96
CA ARG A 92 -4.61 0.67 2.35
C ARG A 92 -3.25 0.38 2.97
N SER A 93 -2.30 1.30 2.78
CA SER A 93 -1.04 1.26 3.50
C SER A 93 -1.27 1.42 5.01
N PRO A 94 -0.40 0.85 5.86
CA PRO A 94 -0.51 1.06 7.29
C PRO A 94 -0.36 2.53 7.67
N GLU A 95 0.49 3.28 6.97
CA GLU A 95 0.62 4.73 7.18
C GLU A 95 -0.68 5.47 6.87
N TRP A 96 -1.36 5.15 5.77
CA TRP A 96 -2.65 5.77 5.43
C TRP A 96 -3.70 5.47 6.49
N ILE A 97 -3.77 4.23 6.99
CA ILE A 97 -4.72 3.87 8.05
C ILE A 97 -4.45 4.70 9.31
N MET A 98 -3.20 4.80 9.73
CA MET A 98 -2.85 5.59 10.92
C MET A 98 -3.09 7.09 10.71
N ASN A 99 -2.72 7.64 9.56
CA ASN A 99 -2.95 9.06 9.21
C ASN A 99 -4.44 9.39 9.10
N MET A 100 -5.26 8.48 8.58
CA MET A 100 -6.72 8.64 8.53
C MET A 100 -7.32 8.83 9.93
N ILE A 101 -6.79 8.12 10.93
CA ILE A 101 -7.26 8.20 12.32
C ILE A 101 -6.64 9.40 13.06
N LEU A 102 -5.35 9.68 12.84
CA LEU A 102 -4.62 10.76 13.54
C LEU A 102 -4.90 12.15 12.97
N ASN A 103 -5.21 12.25 11.68
CA ASN A 103 -5.35 13.51 10.94
C ASN A 103 -6.66 13.56 10.13
N THR A 104 -7.74 13.01 10.67
CA THR A 104 -9.03 12.85 10.00
C THR A 104 -9.53 14.13 9.32
N ASN A 105 -9.46 15.27 10.02
CA ASN A 105 -9.99 16.54 9.51
C ASN A 105 -9.31 16.98 8.22
N GLU A 106 -8.01 16.75 8.07
CA GLU A 106 -7.30 17.08 6.85
C GLU A 106 -7.51 16.00 5.79
N MET A 107 -7.41 14.73 6.19
CA MET A 107 -7.58 13.57 5.32
C MET A 107 -8.90 13.62 4.55
N ILE A 108 -10.05 13.79 5.23
CA ILE A 108 -11.37 13.74 4.58
C ILE A 108 -11.58 14.83 3.51
N PHE A 109 -10.80 15.91 3.52
CA PHE A 109 -10.94 17.01 2.57
C PHE A 109 -9.79 17.11 1.55
N GLN A 110 -8.64 16.48 1.81
CA GLN A 110 -7.45 16.62 0.97
C GLN A 110 -6.91 15.30 0.42
N ASP A 111 -7.15 14.17 1.09
CA ASP A 111 -6.83 12.85 0.55
C ASP A 111 -7.96 12.39 -0.39
N GLU A 112 -7.60 12.05 -1.63
CA GLU A 112 -8.56 11.67 -2.68
C GLU A 112 -9.46 10.52 -2.26
N THR A 113 -8.89 9.48 -1.65
CA THR A 113 -9.63 8.30 -1.21
C THR A 113 -10.56 8.62 -0.03
N ALA A 114 -10.09 9.37 0.96
CA ALA A 114 -10.91 9.77 2.09
C ALA A 114 -12.05 10.71 1.66
N TYR A 115 -11.82 11.58 0.67
CA TYR A 115 -12.84 12.44 0.09
C TYR A 115 -13.92 11.65 -0.66
N GLU A 116 -13.53 10.64 -1.45
CA GLU A 116 -14.47 9.73 -2.11
C GLU A 116 -15.32 8.96 -1.09
N LEU A 117 -14.70 8.47 -0.01
CA LEU A 117 -15.42 7.82 1.09
C LEU A 117 -16.39 8.80 1.77
N LEU A 118 -16.00 10.06 1.99
CA LEU A 118 -16.92 11.07 2.51
C LEU A 118 -18.13 11.27 1.58
N ALA A 119 -17.91 11.32 0.27
CA ALA A 119 -18.99 11.46 -0.72
C ALA A 119 -19.90 10.22 -0.78
N GLU A 120 -19.38 9.02 -0.54
CA GLU A 120 -20.16 7.77 -0.56
C GLU A 120 -20.95 7.53 0.74
N TYR A 121 -20.38 7.90 1.88
CA TYR A 121 -20.98 7.66 3.20
C TYR A 121 -21.75 8.86 3.73
N MET A 122 -21.54 10.04 3.16
CA MET A 122 -22.22 11.32 3.48
C MET A 122 -22.17 11.69 4.97
N THR A 123 -21.25 11.07 5.72
CA THR A 123 -21.07 11.23 7.15
C THR A 123 -19.58 11.42 7.39
N PRO A 124 -19.13 12.61 7.84
CA PRO A 124 -17.72 12.83 8.13
C PRO A 124 -17.29 11.99 9.33
N MET A 125 -16.18 11.27 9.18
CA MET A 125 -15.49 10.68 10.33
C MET A 125 -15.00 11.82 11.24
N ALA A 126 -15.23 11.70 12.54
CA ALA A 126 -14.80 12.72 13.50
C ALA A 126 -13.30 12.57 13.81
N GLN A 127 -12.63 13.70 14.06
CA GLN A 127 -11.30 13.68 14.67
C GLN A 127 -11.40 13.12 16.09
N LEU A 128 -10.62 12.07 16.37
CA LEU A 128 -10.62 11.41 17.67
C LEU A 128 -9.42 11.88 18.51
N PRO A 129 -9.53 11.92 19.86
CA PRO A 129 -8.44 12.32 20.74
C PRO A 129 -7.50 11.14 21.04
N LEU A 130 -7.04 10.43 19.99
CA LEU A 130 -6.18 9.25 20.11
C LEU A 130 -4.72 9.61 19.93
N THR A 131 -3.85 8.95 20.69
CA THR A 131 -2.40 9.04 20.51
C THR A 131 -1.93 8.11 19.39
N GLU A 132 -0.73 8.34 18.87
CA GLU A 132 -0.11 7.47 17.88
C GLU A 132 0.01 6.02 18.36
N GLU A 133 0.33 5.81 19.64
CA GLU A 133 0.40 4.47 20.26
C GLU A 133 -0.95 3.75 20.25
N GLN A 134 -2.03 4.45 20.63
CA GLN A 134 -3.38 3.88 20.57
C GLN A 134 -3.78 3.52 19.13
N VAL A 135 -3.44 4.40 18.18
CA VAL A 135 -3.71 4.15 16.76
C VAL A 135 -2.86 3.01 16.21
N ARG A 136 -1.63 2.84 16.68
CA ARG A 136 -0.79 1.69 16.37
C ARG A 136 -1.40 0.39 16.90
N GLY A 137 -2.00 0.41 18.08
CA GLY A 137 -2.81 -0.68 18.61
C GLY A 137 -3.99 -1.03 17.71
N ILE A 138 -4.79 -0.04 17.30
CA ILE A 138 -5.91 -0.23 16.37
C ILE A 138 -5.43 -0.86 15.05
N LEU A 139 -4.31 -0.40 14.49
CA LEU A 139 -3.74 -1.00 13.30
C LEU A 139 -3.36 -2.47 13.53
N GLU A 140 -2.78 -2.83 14.68
CA GLU A 140 -2.46 -4.23 14.99
C GLU A 140 -3.71 -5.10 15.08
N TYR A 141 -4.78 -4.57 15.69
CA TYR A 141 -6.07 -5.23 15.72
C TYR A 141 -6.63 -5.45 14.31
N PHE A 142 -6.54 -4.46 13.41
CA PHE A 142 -6.97 -4.64 12.02
C PHE A 142 -6.18 -5.73 11.30
N ARG A 143 -4.86 -5.78 11.49
CA ARG A 143 -4.01 -6.85 10.94
C ARG A 143 -4.40 -8.22 11.50
N GLN A 144 -4.72 -8.31 12.78
CA GLN A 144 -5.17 -9.54 13.43
C GLN A 144 -6.51 -10.01 12.83
N VAL A 145 -7.49 -9.12 12.71
CA VAL A 145 -8.80 -9.44 12.13
C VAL A 145 -8.68 -9.87 10.67
N ASP A 146 -7.92 -9.13 9.86
CA ASP A 146 -7.73 -9.47 8.44
C ASP A 146 -7.05 -10.84 8.28
N ARG A 147 -6.01 -11.13 9.08
CA ARG A 147 -5.36 -12.45 9.14
C ARG A 147 -6.36 -13.55 9.49
N ASP A 148 -7.19 -13.32 10.50
CA ASP A 148 -8.16 -14.31 10.99
C ASP A 148 -9.30 -14.55 9.99
N LEU A 149 -9.59 -13.57 9.14
CA LEU A 149 -10.48 -13.68 7.97
C LEU A 149 -9.80 -14.33 6.74
N GLY A 150 -8.49 -14.58 6.80
CA GLY A 150 -7.71 -15.17 5.71
C GLY A 150 -7.46 -14.22 4.54
N LEU A 151 -7.37 -12.91 4.82
CA LEU A 151 -7.13 -11.83 3.86
C LEU A 151 -5.64 -11.46 3.75
#